data_AF-A0A957KH37-F1
#
_entry.id   AF-A0A957KH37-F1
#
_cell.length_a   1.000
_cell.length_b   1.000
_cell.length_c   1.000
_cell.angle_alpha   90.00
_cell.angle_beta   90.00
_cell.angle_gamma   90.00
#
_symmetry.space_group_name_H-M   'P 1'
#
loop_
_entity.id
_entity.type
_entity.pdbx_description
1 polymer ?
#
loop_
_entity_poly.entity_id
_entity_poly.type
_entity_poly.pdbx_seq_one_letter_code
_entity_poly.pdbx_strand_id
1 'polypeptide(L)' 'MSRNTLAIVIAILAVGAAILGYMYYQDQQTTGVEIKIGEGGVSIEGK' A
#
# COMPACT_ATOMS: atom_id res chain seq x y z
N MET A 1 0.96 -35.34 -3.30
CA MET A 1 1.14 -33.87 -3.13
C MET A 1 2.45 -33.50 -3.80
N SER A 2 2.40 -32.96 -5.03
CA SER A 2 3.61 -32.59 -5.76
C SER A 2 4.24 -31.38 -5.07
N ARG A 3 5.56 -31.38 -4.95
CA ARG A 3 6.34 -30.31 -4.30
C ARG A 3 6.05 -28.92 -4.91
N ASN A 4 5.54 -28.90 -6.13
CA ASN A 4 5.19 -27.70 -6.89
C ASN A 4 3.89 -27.03 -6.41
N THR A 5 2.91 -27.77 -5.87
CA THR A 5 1.65 -27.17 -5.42
C THR A 5 1.89 -26.18 -4.29
N LEU A 6 2.77 -26.53 -3.34
CA LEU A 6 3.13 -25.63 -2.23
C LEU A 6 3.83 -24.37 -2.74
N ALA A 7 4.76 -24.51 -3.68
CA ALA A 7 5.46 -23.38 -4.27
C ALA A 7 4.51 -22.43 -5.02
N ILE A 8 3.55 -22.97 -5.76
CA ILE A 8 2.53 -22.17 -6.46
C ILE A 8 1.65 -21.40 -5.47
N VAL A 9 1.21 -22.05 -4.39
CA VAL A 9 0.40 -21.39 -3.35
C VAL A 9 1.17 -20.24 -2.70
N ILE A 10 2.45 -20.45 -2.36
CA ILE A 10 3.30 -19.40 -1.79
C ILE A 10 3.48 -18.24 -2.77
N ALA A 11 3.72 -18.52 -4.05
CA ALA A 11 3.87 -17.49 -5.07
C ALA A 11 2.60 -16.62 -5.19
N ILE A 12 1.42 -17.25 -5.20
CA ILE A 12 0.13 -16.53 -5.25
C ILE A 12 -0.06 -15.66 -4.01
N LEU A 13 0.25 -16.19 -2.82
CA LEU A 13 0.14 -15.43 -1.56
C LEU A 13 1.09 -14.24 -1.53
N ALA A 14 2.34 -14.41 -1.98
CA ALA A 14 3.33 -13.35 -2.03
C ALA A 14 2.90 -12.21 -2.97
N VAL A 15 2.39 -12.54 -4.16
CA VAL A 15 1.88 -11.55 -5.12
C VAL A 15 0.66 -10.83 -4.56
N GLY A 16 -0.29 -11.57 -3.96
CA GLY A 16 -1.47 -10.97 -3.33
C GLY A 16 -1.11 -10.01 -2.20
N ALA A 17 -0.17 -10.39 -1.32
CA ALA A 17 0.31 -9.55 -0.24
C ALA A 17 1.03 -8.30 -0.74
N ALA A 18 1.82 -8.39 -1.82
CA ALA A 18 2.49 -7.25 -2.42
C ALA A 18 1.50 -6.23 -3.00
N ILE A 19 0.47 -6.69 -3.71
CA ILE A 19 -0.57 -5.82 -4.29
C ILE A 19 -1.40 -5.17 -3.19
N LEU A 20 -1.87 -5.95 -2.21
CA LEU A 20 -2.66 -5.44 -1.10
C LEU A 20 -1.85 -4.48 -0.24
N GLY A 21 -0.57 -4.79 0.03
CA GLY A 21 0.34 -3.91 0.74
C GLY A 21 0.57 -2.60 -0.01
N TYR A 22 0.76 -2.65 -1.34
CA TYR A 22 0.91 -1.45 -2.16
C TYR A 22 -0.35 -0.60 -2.17
N MET A 23 -1.53 -1.21 -2.38
CA MET A 23 -2.81 -0.51 -2.33
C MET A 23 -3.05 0.11 -0.96
N TYR A 24 -2.82 -0.63 0.13
CA TYR A 24 -2.98 -0.13 1.49
C TYR A 24 -2.02 1.02 1.82
N TYR A 25 -0.76 0.93 1.35
CA TYR A 25 0.22 2.00 1.53
C TYR A 25 -0.09 3.23 0.67
N GLN A 26 -0.65 3.03 -0.52
CA GLN A 26 -1.12 4.11 -1.37
C GLN A 26 -2.35 4.80 -0.77
N ASP A 27 -3.29 4.02 -0.22
CA ASP A 27 -4.51 4.52 0.41
C ASP A 27 -4.22 5.27 1.73
N GLN A 28 -3.20 4.84 2.48
CA GLN A 28 -2.70 5.61 3.62
C GLN A 28 -2.06 6.95 3.21
N GLN A 29 -1.43 7.03 2.04
CA GLN A 29 -0.86 8.29 1.55
C GLN A 29 -1.93 9.24 1.00
N THR A 30 -3.08 8.75 0.54
CA THR A 30 -4.22 9.59 0.11
C THR A 30 -5.13 10.00 1.26
N THR A 31 -5.15 9.24 2.35
CA THR A 31 -5.97 9.52 3.56
C THR A 31 -5.15 10.22 4.67
N GLY A 32 -3.82 10.22 4.56
CA GLY A 32 -2.95 11.07 5.34
C GLY A 32 -2.92 12.45 4.72
N VAL A 33 -3.62 13.41 5.34
CA VAL A 33 -3.58 14.86 5.10
C VAL A 33 -2.41 15.28 4.20
N GLU A 34 -2.70 15.89 3.06
CA GLU A 34 -1.72 16.43 2.13
C GLU A 34 -0.99 17.62 2.80
N ILE A 35 -0.03 17.35 3.70
CA ILE A 35 0.75 18.39 4.38
C ILE A 35 1.74 18.96 3.36
N LYS A 36 1.25 19.91 2.57
CA LYS A 36 2.10 20.81 1.78
C LYS A 36 2.86 21.72 2.74
N ILE A 37 4.06 21.30 3.15
CA ILE A 37 5.01 22.14 3.89
C ILE A 37 5.63 23.09 2.86
N GLY A 38 4.91 24.16 2.53
CA GLY A 38 5.46 25.32 1.83
C GLY A 38 6.01 26.35 2.82
N GLU A 39 6.84 27.28 2.34
CA GLU A 39 7.48 28.39 3.09
C GLU A 39 6.52 29.30 3.90
N GLY A 40 5.20 29.10 3.82
CA GLY A 40 4.17 29.90 4.48
C GLY A 40 3.34 29.21 5.59
N GLY A 41 3.62 27.96 5.94
CA GLY A 41 2.90 27.22 7.00
C GLY A 41 1.94 26.14 6.50
N VAL A 42 1.50 25.28 7.43
CA VAL A 42 0.75 24.04 7.17
C VAL A 42 -0.72 24.34 6.83
N SER A 43 -1.10 24.11 5.57
CA SER A 43 -2.51 24.10 5.14
C SER A 43 -3.04 22.67 5.11
N ILE A 44 -4.04 22.38 5.95
CA ILE A 44 -4.74 21.10 6.01
C ILE A 44 -6.04 21.27 5.23
N GLU A 45 -6.08 20.83 3.98
CA GLU A 45 -7.32 20.76 3.21
C GLU A 45 -7.89 19.34 3.34
N GLY A 46 -8.93 19.19 4.17
CA GLY A 46 -9.70 17.96 4.31
C GLY A 46 -10.98 18.05 3.49
N LYS A 47 -11.29 17.01 2.71
CA LYS A 47 -12.58 16.85 2.02
C LYS A 47 -13.62 16.24 2.95
#